data_AF-A0A7C2Q1I6-F1
#
_entry.id   AF-A0A7C2Q1I6-F1
#
_cell.length_a   1.000
_cell.length_b   1.000
_cell.length_c   1.000
_cell.angle_alpha   90.00
_cell.angle_beta   90.00
_cell.angle_gamma   90.00
#
_symmetry.space_group_name_H-M   'P 1'
#
loop_
_entity.id
_entity.type
_entity.pdbx_description
1 polymer ?
#
loop_
_entity_poly.entity_id
_entity_poly.type
_entity_poly.pdbx_seq_one_letter_code
_entity_poly.pdbx_strand_id
1 'polypeptide(L)'
;MAAQPNKATPRNDLGAALRNLGRIGEAAGHFQAAIALEPDNAMAHLNLAGVLAQRAQFDEAEREFRTGTALVPDHVLARLAFADFLASRERPAEAEEQYRAALRLDPDHADGCFQFAQALAKWGRTTEAEGLARRALQSARAAGQDALAREISRWLRQQRRPP
;
A
#
# COMPACT_ATOMS: atom_id res chain seq x y z
N MET A 1 -0.41 22.30 -28.41
CA MET A 1 -1.31 21.15 -28.13
C MET A 1 -1.98 21.45 -26.80
N ALA A 2 -3.30 21.65 -26.80
CA ALA A 2 -4.05 21.88 -25.56
C ALA A 2 -4.09 20.56 -24.78
N ALA A 3 -3.54 20.54 -23.56
CA ALA A 3 -3.78 19.46 -22.62
C ALA A 3 -5.29 19.36 -22.43
N GLN A 4 -5.89 18.25 -22.84
CA GLN A 4 -7.30 18.01 -22.53
C GLN A 4 -7.43 18.05 -21.00
N PRO A 5 -8.38 18.82 -20.43
CA PRO A 5 -8.59 18.80 -19.00
C PRO A 5 -8.97 17.38 -18.58
N ASN A 6 -8.15 16.74 -17.74
CA ASN A 6 -8.44 15.41 -17.21
C ASN A 6 -9.74 15.50 -16.38
N LYS A 7 -10.83 14.91 -16.91
CA LYS A 7 -12.18 14.99 -16.33
C LYS A 7 -12.35 14.07 -15.10
N ALA A 8 -11.45 13.11 -14.92
CA ALA A 8 -11.49 12.15 -13.81
C ALA A 8 -10.71 12.67 -12.58
N THR A 9 -9.64 13.45 -12.77
CA THR A 9 -8.82 14.01 -11.66
C THR A 9 -9.66 14.71 -10.58
N PRO A 10 -10.60 15.63 -10.89
CA PRO A 10 -11.39 16.30 -9.85
C PRO A 10 -12.27 15.34 -9.04
N ARG A 11 -12.75 14.25 -9.66
CA ARG A 11 -13.55 13.23 -8.98
C ARG A 11 -12.68 12.35 -8.09
N ASN A 12 -11.49 11.96 -8.57
CA ASN A 12 -10.52 11.24 -7.74
C ASN A 12 -10.11 12.07 -6.52
N ASP A 13 -9.79 13.35 -6.70
CA ASP A 13 -9.32 14.21 -5.61
C ASP A 13 -10.42 14.45 -4.58
N LEU A 14 -11.67 14.65 -5.03
CA LEU A 14 -12.82 14.76 -4.15
C LEU A 14 -13.08 13.44 -3.39
N GLY A 15 -12.98 12.30 -4.07
CA GLY A 15 -13.08 10.99 -3.42
C GLY A 15 -12.02 10.80 -2.33
N ALA A 16 -10.77 11.21 -2.59
CA ALA A 16 -9.68 11.16 -1.63
C ALA A 16 -9.93 12.07 -0.42
N ALA A 17 -10.41 13.29 -0.65
CA ALA A 17 -10.80 14.21 0.42
C ALA A 17 -11.93 13.63 1.28
N LEU A 18 -12.96 13.05 0.67
CA LEU A 18 -14.08 12.42 1.38
C LEU A 18 -13.64 11.21 2.20
N ARG A 19 -12.72 10.39 1.67
CA ARG A 19 -12.13 9.27 2.41
C ARG A 19 -11.39 9.76 3.65
N ASN A 20 -10.60 10.83 3.54
CA ASN A 20 -9.89 11.43 4.68
C ASN A 20 -10.85 12.00 5.74
N LEU A 21 -12.06 12.42 5.33
CA LEU A 21 -13.14 12.86 6.21
C LEU A 21 -13.96 11.69 6.79
N GLY A 22 -13.60 10.43 6.51
CA GLY A 22 -14.34 9.25 6.96
C GLY A 22 -15.66 9.00 6.23
N ARG A 23 -15.96 9.75 5.16
CA ARG A 23 -17.17 9.62 4.34
C ARG A 23 -16.99 8.52 3.29
N ILE A 24 -16.75 7.30 3.77
CA ILE A 24 -16.27 6.15 2.97
C ILE A 24 -17.25 5.77 1.85
N GLY A 25 -18.56 5.81 2.10
CA GLY A 25 -19.57 5.50 1.08
C GLY A 25 -19.57 6.50 -0.09
N GLU A 26 -19.42 7.79 0.20
CA GLU A 26 -19.41 8.84 -0.81
C GLU A 26 -18.10 8.83 -1.61
N ALA A 27 -16.97 8.58 -0.93
CA ALA A 27 -15.68 8.38 -1.58
C ALA A 27 -15.75 7.29 -2.66
N ALA A 28 -16.38 6.14 -2.35
CA ALA A 28 -16.56 5.05 -3.31
C ALA A 28 -17.27 5.52 -4.59
N GLY A 29 -18.37 6.25 -4.45
CA GLY A 29 -19.14 6.78 -5.59
C GLY A 29 -18.32 7.73 -6.47
N HIS A 30 -17.47 8.56 -5.86
CA HIS A 30 -16.59 9.46 -6.60
C HIS A 30 -15.48 8.72 -7.36
N PHE A 31 -14.87 7.70 -6.76
CA PHE A 31 -13.88 6.88 -7.47
C PHE A 31 -14.51 6.07 -8.61
N GLN A 32 -15.69 5.48 -8.40
CA GLN A 32 -16.45 4.81 -9.47
C GLN A 32 -16.78 5.77 -10.62
N ALA A 33 -17.18 7.00 -10.31
CA ALA A 33 -17.45 8.02 -11.32
C ALA A 33 -16.17 8.48 -12.04
N ALA A 34 -15.01 8.49 -11.37
CA ALA A 34 -13.72 8.75 -12.01
C ALA A 34 -13.36 7.62 -13.00
N ILE A 35 -13.50 6.36 -12.59
CA ILE A 35 -13.27 5.17 -13.44
C ILE A 35 -14.23 5.15 -14.63
N ALA A 36 -15.50 5.53 -14.44
CA ALA A 36 -16.46 5.59 -15.54
C ALA A 36 -16.11 6.63 -16.62
N LEU A 37 -15.33 7.66 -16.28
CA LEU A 37 -14.85 8.68 -17.22
C LEU A 37 -13.51 8.31 -17.83
N GLU A 38 -12.64 7.67 -17.05
CA GLU A 38 -11.29 7.27 -17.43
C GLU A 38 -11.04 5.86 -16.86
N PRO A 39 -11.40 4.81 -17.61
CA PRO A 39 -11.28 3.41 -17.15
C PRO A 39 -9.84 2.93 -16.92
N ASP A 40 -8.86 3.68 -17.39
CA ASP A 40 -7.42 3.47 -17.21
C ASP A 40 -6.83 4.36 -16.11
N ASN A 41 -7.66 5.07 -15.34
CA ASN A 41 -7.21 5.84 -14.20
C ASN A 41 -6.80 4.93 -13.04
N ALA A 42 -5.53 4.53 -13.04
CA ALA A 42 -4.97 3.61 -12.07
C ALA A 42 -5.17 4.08 -10.62
N MET A 43 -5.08 5.39 -10.37
CA MET A 43 -5.20 5.94 -9.02
C MET A 43 -6.64 5.84 -8.49
N ALA A 44 -7.64 6.05 -9.37
CA ALA A 44 -9.04 5.86 -9.01
C ALA A 44 -9.33 4.38 -8.67
N HIS A 45 -8.76 3.43 -9.42
CA HIS A 45 -8.83 2.00 -9.11
C HIS A 45 -8.21 1.69 -7.72
N LEU A 46 -6.98 2.13 -7.46
CA LEU A 46 -6.30 1.89 -6.18
C LEU A 46 -7.04 2.52 -4.99
N ASN A 47 -7.56 3.73 -5.17
CA ASN A 47 -8.34 4.41 -4.14
C ASN A 47 -9.69 3.73 -3.87
N LEU A 48 -10.38 3.29 -4.92
CA LEU A 48 -11.60 2.50 -4.79
C LEU A 48 -11.32 1.18 -4.07
N ALA A 49 -10.23 0.49 -4.42
CA ALA A 49 -9.80 -0.75 -3.78
C ALA A 49 -9.62 -0.57 -2.27
N GLY A 50 -8.93 0.49 -1.83
CA GLY A 50 -8.74 0.80 -0.42
C GLY A 50 -10.05 1.10 0.32
N VAL A 51 -10.98 1.80 -0.32
CA VAL A 51 -12.32 2.08 0.23
C VAL A 51 -13.17 0.81 0.35
N LEU A 52 -13.16 -0.05 -0.67
CA LEU A 52 -13.87 -1.32 -0.67
C LEU A 52 -13.32 -2.25 0.42
N ALA A 53 -12.00 -2.31 0.60
CA ALA A 53 -11.37 -3.06 1.67
C ALA A 53 -11.81 -2.57 3.07
N GLN A 54 -11.89 -1.25 3.28
CA GLN A 54 -12.42 -0.67 4.54
C GLN A 54 -13.89 -1.03 4.79
N ARG A 55 -14.66 -1.30 3.73
CA ARG A 55 -16.06 -1.74 3.81
C ARG A 55 -16.21 -3.27 3.85
N ALA A 56 -15.11 -4.01 3.97
CA ALA A 56 -15.08 -5.48 3.91
C ALA A 56 -15.62 -6.09 2.59
N GLN A 57 -15.64 -5.31 1.50
CA GLN A 57 -15.98 -5.78 0.15
C GLN A 57 -14.72 -6.32 -0.53
N PHE A 58 -14.26 -7.48 -0.06
CA PHE A 58 -12.91 -7.97 -0.35
C PHE A 58 -12.71 -8.40 -1.80
N ASP A 59 -13.70 -9.04 -2.41
CA ASP A 59 -13.59 -9.54 -3.79
C ASP A 59 -13.51 -8.38 -4.78
N GLU A 60 -14.34 -7.36 -4.60
CA GLU A 60 -14.28 -6.15 -5.40
C GLU A 60 -12.99 -5.37 -5.14
N ALA A 61 -12.56 -5.25 -3.88
CA ALA A 61 -11.30 -4.59 -3.55
C ALA A 61 -10.11 -5.24 -4.25
N GLU A 62 -10.02 -6.58 -4.25
CA GLU A 62 -8.96 -7.29 -4.94
C GLU A 62 -8.97 -7.02 -6.45
N ARG A 63 -10.15 -7.04 -7.07
CA ARG A 63 -10.28 -6.74 -8.50
C ARG A 63 -9.74 -5.34 -8.81
N GLU A 64 -10.11 -4.35 -8.02
CA GLU A 64 -9.64 -2.97 -8.21
C GLU A 64 -8.13 -2.83 -7.93
N PHE A 65 -7.59 -3.52 -6.94
CA PHE A 65 -6.14 -3.56 -6.70
C PHE A 65 -5.37 -4.19 -7.88
N ARG A 66 -5.86 -5.30 -8.43
CA ARG A 66 -5.25 -5.96 -9.59
C ARG A 66 -5.27 -5.05 -10.82
N THR A 67 -6.40 -4.41 -11.11
CA THR A 67 -6.50 -3.45 -12.22
C THR A 67 -5.57 -2.27 -12.02
N GLY A 68 -5.60 -1.62 -10.85
CA GLY A 68 -4.76 -0.47 -10.56
C GLY A 68 -3.26 -0.78 -10.65
N THR A 69 -2.81 -1.88 -10.05
CA THR A 69 -1.39 -2.30 -10.11
C THR A 69 -0.94 -2.76 -11.50
N ALA A 70 -1.85 -3.28 -12.33
CA ALA A 70 -1.54 -3.61 -13.73
C ALA A 70 -1.38 -2.36 -14.60
N LEU A 71 -2.14 -1.30 -14.33
CA LEU A 71 -2.03 -0.02 -15.04
C LEU A 71 -0.77 0.76 -14.66
N VAL A 72 -0.28 0.61 -13.42
CA VAL A 72 0.97 1.24 -12.95
C VAL A 72 1.95 0.21 -12.35
N PRO A 73 2.57 -0.64 -13.18
CA PRO A 73 3.39 -1.76 -12.71
C PRO A 73 4.67 -1.34 -11.99
N ASP A 74 5.11 -0.09 -12.12
CA ASP A 74 6.30 0.49 -11.48
C ASP A 74 5.97 1.36 -10.26
N HIS A 75 4.71 1.42 -9.83
CA HIS A 75 4.31 2.24 -8.69
C HIS A 75 4.48 1.50 -7.36
N VAL A 76 5.56 1.82 -6.65
CA VAL A 76 5.94 1.20 -5.36
C VAL A 76 4.78 1.16 -4.36
N LEU A 77 4.16 2.32 -4.07
CA LEU A 77 3.09 2.40 -3.06
C LEU A 77 1.83 1.60 -3.44
N ALA A 78 1.56 1.43 -4.74
CA ALA A 78 0.40 0.68 -5.20
C ALA A 78 0.58 -0.81 -4.91
N ARG A 79 1.79 -1.31 -5.17
CA ARG A 79 2.19 -2.69 -4.86
C ARG A 79 2.20 -2.95 -3.36
N LEU A 80 2.69 -2.02 -2.55
CA LEU A 80 2.67 -2.15 -1.09
C LEU A 80 1.25 -2.19 -0.53
N ALA A 81 0.36 -1.30 -1.00
CA ALA A 81 -1.04 -1.31 -0.57
C ALA A 81 -1.74 -2.63 -0.94
N PHE A 82 -1.46 -3.18 -2.13
CA PHE A 82 -2.00 -4.48 -2.51
C PHE A 82 -1.39 -5.63 -1.70
N ALA A 83 -0.08 -5.58 -1.41
CA ALA A 83 0.58 -6.55 -0.55
C ALA A 83 -0.01 -6.57 0.87
N ASP A 84 -0.21 -5.41 1.48
CA ASP A 84 -0.86 -5.25 2.79
C ASP A 84 -2.28 -5.81 2.79
N PHE A 85 -3.04 -5.52 1.72
CA PHE A 85 -4.37 -6.10 1.52
C PHE A 85 -4.31 -7.62 1.49
N LEU A 86 -3.47 -8.22 0.63
CA LEU A 86 -3.31 -9.67 0.53
C LEU A 86 -2.85 -10.31 1.85
N ALA A 87 -1.93 -9.66 2.57
CA ALA A 87 -1.45 -10.11 3.87
C ALA A 87 -2.58 -10.13 4.91
N SER A 88 -3.47 -9.13 4.89
CA SER A 88 -4.68 -9.09 5.75
C SER A 88 -5.71 -10.18 5.41
N ARG A 89 -5.63 -10.75 4.20
CA ARG A 89 -6.45 -11.87 3.73
C ARG A 89 -5.79 -13.23 3.91
N GLU A 90 -4.72 -13.31 4.70
CA GLU A 90 -3.97 -14.55 4.96
C GLU A 90 -3.44 -15.23 3.69
N ARG A 91 -3.05 -14.43 2.68
CA ARG A 91 -2.44 -14.90 1.42
C ARG A 91 -0.95 -14.56 1.35
N PRO A 92 -0.09 -15.20 2.18
CA PRO A 92 1.30 -14.81 2.34
C PRO A 92 2.13 -14.90 1.05
N ALA A 93 1.88 -15.91 0.21
CA ALA A 93 2.64 -16.11 -1.03
C ALA A 93 2.45 -14.94 -2.02
N GLU A 94 1.19 -14.54 -2.26
CA GLU A 94 0.86 -13.44 -3.17
C GLU A 94 1.25 -12.08 -2.58
N ALA A 95 1.07 -11.89 -1.27
CA ALA A 95 1.52 -10.68 -0.59
C ALA A 95 3.04 -10.51 -0.70
N GLU A 96 3.81 -11.58 -0.50
CA GLU A 96 5.27 -11.58 -0.65
C GLU A 96 5.70 -11.24 -2.08
N GLU A 97 5.00 -11.75 -3.09
CA GLU A 97 5.27 -11.38 -4.48
C GLU A 97 5.15 -9.86 -4.68
N GLN A 98 4.08 -9.25 -4.16
CA GLN A 98 3.85 -7.81 -4.28
C GLN A 98 4.86 -6.98 -3.47
N TYR A 99 5.18 -7.39 -2.23
CA TYR A 99 6.23 -6.73 -1.44
C TYR A 99 7.59 -6.79 -2.15
N ARG A 100 7.99 -7.98 -2.63
CA ARG A 100 9.25 -8.13 -3.36
C ARG A 100 9.24 -7.34 -4.66
N ALA A 101 8.12 -7.26 -5.37
CA ALA A 101 7.99 -6.42 -6.55
C ALA A 101 8.16 -4.93 -6.23
N ALA A 102 7.57 -4.43 -5.15
CA ALA A 102 7.77 -3.06 -4.68
C ALA A 102 9.25 -2.79 -4.34
N LEU A 103 9.89 -3.71 -3.60
CA LEU A 103 11.29 -3.56 -3.17
C LEU A 103 12.32 -3.82 -4.27
N ARG A 104 11.91 -4.39 -5.42
CA ARG A 104 12.75 -4.42 -6.63
C ARG A 104 12.80 -3.05 -7.32
N LEU A 105 11.71 -2.28 -7.23
CA LEU A 105 11.60 -0.93 -7.81
C LEU A 105 12.30 0.09 -6.91
N ASP A 106 12.10 -0.01 -5.60
CA ASP A 106 12.79 0.80 -4.60
C ASP A 106 13.29 -0.07 -3.44
N PRO A 107 14.54 -0.56 -3.52
CA PRO A 107 15.14 -1.35 -2.46
C PRO A 107 15.27 -0.60 -1.13
N ASP A 108 15.41 0.73 -1.14
CA ASP A 108 15.64 1.49 0.07
C ASP A 108 14.36 2.14 0.61
N HIS A 109 13.20 1.73 0.10
CA HIS A 109 11.92 2.19 0.60
C HIS A 109 11.70 1.75 2.07
N ALA A 110 11.98 2.66 3.01
CA ALA A 110 12.01 2.35 4.43
C ALA A 110 10.67 1.80 4.94
N ASP A 111 9.56 2.46 4.61
CA ASP A 111 8.22 2.05 5.00
C ASP A 111 7.86 0.68 4.43
N GLY A 112 8.10 0.45 3.13
CA GLY A 112 7.82 -0.84 2.49
C GLY A 112 8.67 -1.99 3.03
N CYS A 113 9.95 -1.74 3.32
CA CYS A 113 10.80 -2.72 4.01
C CYS A 113 10.24 -3.05 5.39
N PHE A 114 9.78 -2.05 6.14
CA PHE A 114 9.24 -2.28 7.47
C PHE A 114 7.87 -2.98 7.45
N GLN A 115 6.97 -2.62 6.54
CA GLN A 115 5.68 -3.31 6.33
C GLN A 115 5.90 -4.80 6.02
N PHE A 116 6.80 -5.09 5.07
CA PHE A 116 7.10 -6.48 4.72
C PHE A 116 7.78 -7.23 5.88
N ALA A 117 8.64 -6.57 6.65
CA ALA A 117 9.23 -7.16 7.86
C ALA A 117 8.16 -7.54 8.90
N GLN A 118 7.16 -6.67 9.12
CA GLN A 118 6.04 -6.98 10.01
C GLN A 118 5.21 -8.16 9.50
N ALA A 119 4.95 -8.23 8.19
CA ALA A 119 4.24 -9.35 7.57
C ALA A 119 5.03 -10.66 7.74
N LEU A 120 6.33 -10.68 7.44
CA LEU A 120 7.21 -11.83 7.62
C LEU A 120 7.22 -12.33 9.07
N ALA A 121 7.26 -11.42 10.05
CA ALA A 121 7.20 -11.80 11.46
C ALA A 121 5.87 -12.46 11.83
N LYS A 122 4.74 -11.95 11.33
CA LYS A 122 3.41 -12.58 11.52
C LYS A 122 3.34 -13.97 10.90
N TRP A 123 4.07 -14.21 9.81
CA TRP A 123 4.17 -15.52 9.16
C TRP A 123 5.27 -16.42 9.76
N GLY A 124 5.86 -16.05 10.90
CA GLY A 124 6.88 -16.84 11.60
C GLY A 124 8.29 -16.76 11.01
N ARG A 125 8.53 -15.95 9.97
CA ARG A 125 9.84 -15.78 9.32
C ARG A 125 10.65 -14.68 10.01
N THR A 126 10.92 -14.89 11.30
CA THR A 126 11.51 -13.90 12.21
C THR A 126 12.91 -13.44 11.80
N THR A 127 13.76 -14.34 11.29
CA THR A 127 15.12 -13.98 10.85
C THR A 127 15.10 -13.03 9.64
N GLU A 128 14.27 -13.32 8.64
CA GLU A 128 14.12 -12.46 7.46
C GLU A 128 13.48 -11.13 7.82
N ALA A 129 12.49 -11.16 8.70
CA ALA A 129 11.85 -9.96 9.25
C ALA A 129 12.88 -9.05 9.96
N GLU A 130 13.75 -9.60 10.80
CA GLU A 130 14.79 -8.82 11.47
C GLU A 130 15.77 -8.19 10.47
N GLY A 131 16.23 -8.96 9.48
CA GLY A 131 17.12 -8.47 8.44
C GLY A 131 16.52 -7.29 7.67
N LEU A 132 15.25 -7.42 7.28
CA LEU A 132 14.55 -6.38 6.51
C LEU A 132 14.21 -5.15 7.36
N ALA A 133 13.82 -5.33 8.62
CA ALA A 133 13.61 -4.22 9.56
C ALA A 133 14.92 -3.46 9.84
N ARG A 134 16.07 -4.14 9.89
CA ARG A 134 17.38 -3.48 10.01
C ARG A 134 17.74 -2.67 8.76
N ARG A 135 17.36 -3.13 7.56
CA ARG A 135 17.50 -2.33 6.33
C ARG A 135 16.60 -1.10 6.39
N ALA A 136 15.32 -1.29 6.72
CA ALA A 136 14.37 -0.19 6.90
C ALA A 136 14.88 0.88 7.88
N LEU A 137 15.46 0.46 9.01
CA LEU A 137 16.03 1.38 9.99
C LEU A 137 17.21 2.20 9.45
N GLN A 138 18.07 1.58 8.63
CA GLN A 138 19.19 2.28 7.99
C GLN A 138 18.69 3.31 6.98
N SER A 139 17.77 2.91 6.10
CA SER A 139 17.18 3.79 5.10
C SER A 139 16.41 4.95 5.74
N ALA A 140 15.62 4.68 6.79
CA ALA A 140 14.89 5.71 7.54
C ALA A 140 15.83 6.75 8.17
N ARG A 141 16.95 6.31 8.75
CA ARG A 141 17.96 7.22 9.31
C ARG A 141 18.65 8.05 8.23
N ALA A 142 19.01 7.43 7.11
CA ALA A 142 19.62 8.13 5.99
C ALA A 142 18.69 9.19 5.40
N ALA A 143 17.39 8.94 5.38
CA ALA A 143 16.36 9.86 4.90
C ALA A 143 15.88 10.89 5.94
N GLY A 144 16.42 10.89 7.17
CA GLY A 144 15.96 11.79 8.25
C GLY A 144 14.55 11.49 8.77
N GLN A 145 14.02 10.29 8.54
CA GLN A 145 12.71 9.84 9.01
C GLN A 145 12.77 9.39 10.48
N ASP A 146 13.04 10.34 11.39
CA ASP A 146 13.32 10.05 12.80
C ASP A 146 12.18 9.31 13.52
N ALA A 147 10.93 9.64 13.19
CA ALA A 147 9.76 8.99 13.77
C ALA A 147 9.71 7.50 13.42
N LEU A 148 9.88 7.17 12.14
CA LEU A 148 9.93 5.81 11.62
C LEU A 148 11.14 5.05 12.19
N ALA A 149 12.32 5.67 12.21
CA ALA A 149 13.51 5.06 12.78
C ALA A 149 13.34 4.68 14.27
N ARG A 150 12.67 5.54 15.06
CA ARG A 150 12.33 5.23 16.46
C ARG A 150 11.32 4.09 16.57
N GLU A 151 10.32 4.05 15.70
CA GLU A 151 9.33 2.97 15.65
C GLU A 151 9.98 1.62 15.34
N ILE A 152 10.76 1.53 14.27
CA ILE A 152 11.45 0.29 13.87
C ILE A 152 12.39 -0.17 14.99
N SER A 153 13.11 0.76 15.63
CA SER A 153 13.98 0.45 16.76
C SER A 153 13.22 -0.12 17.96
N ARG A 154 12.01 0.37 18.25
CA ARG A 154 11.16 -0.19 19.31
C ARG A 154 10.69 -1.59 18.94
N TRP A 155 10.21 -1.78 17.71
CA TRP A 155 9.74 -3.08 17.22
C TRP A 155 10.85 -4.15 17.28
N LEU A 156 12.07 -3.83 16.83
CA LEU A 156 13.22 -4.74 16.91
C LEU A 156 13.57 -5.16 18.35
N ARG A 157 13.41 -4.26 19.33
CA ARG A 157 13.65 -4.60 20.75
C ARG A 157 12.57 -5.53 21.31
N GLN A 158 11.32 -5.38 20.87
CA GLN A 158 10.22 -6.22 21.31
C GLN A 158 10.35 -7.65 20.78
N GLN A 159 10.76 -7.80 19.51
CA GLN A 159 10.98 -9.10 18.86
C GLN A 159 12.10 -9.95 19.51
N ARG A 160 13.03 -9.31 20.23
CA ARG A 160 14.16 -9.98 20.90
C ARG A 160 13.88 -10.37 22.35
N ARG A 161 12.70 -10.05 22.89
CA ARG A 161 12.34 -10.49 24.24
C ARG A 161 11.91 -11.97 24.18
N PRO A 162 12.55 -12.88 24.94
CA PRO A 162 12.03 -14.22 25.08
C PRO A 162 10.63 -14.19 25.73
N PRO A 163 9.78 -15.20 25.45
CA PRO A 163 8.47 -15.33 26.08
C PRO A 163 8.55 -15.43 27.61
#